data_AF-A0A0Q9XPY7-F1
#
_entry.id   AF-A0A0Q9XPY7-F1
#
_cell.length_a   1.000
_cell.length_b   1.000
_cell.length_c   1.000
_cell.angle_alpha   90.00
_cell.angle_beta   90.00
_cell.angle_gamma   90.00
#
_symmetry.space_group_name_H-M   'P 1'
#
loop_
_entity.id
_entity.type
_entity.pdbx_description
1 polymer ?
#
loop_
_entity_poly.entity_id
_entity_poly.type
_entity_poly.pdbx_seq_one_letter_code
_entity_poly.pdbx_strand_id
1 'polypeptide(L)'
;MQSDTETEIEGSDYMEQNKIEQHVKIAALIAMIMSILTFILVMISQIWGFLELSWWVFVDMFLLLGLAYGIYKKSRICALLLFSLFLLNQVVLYINWNVLVTIPLGCVVMYYLFKGILATFFYHKKTTTITATGKQFNDKWYKRFDLLSLWLAISVWFFLIMLIIISLLIIHTSIVPEMMGGIFLFIFLALVLFGNLLFSLGGIGLGITSLVKYKDRKLFAILGIVFNILFLGPYIFSIRFFV
;
A
#
# COMPACT_ATOMS: atom_id res chain seq x y z
N MET A 1 -16.39 -20.58 40.35
CA MET A 1 -16.91 -19.21 40.18
C MET A 1 -15.88 -18.24 39.61
N GLN A 2 -14.68 -18.08 40.18
CA GLN A 2 -13.63 -17.24 39.55
C GLN A 2 -12.92 -17.94 38.35
N SER A 3 -12.87 -19.27 38.36
CA SER A 3 -12.33 -20.09 37.27
C SER A 3 -13.20 -20.08 36.00
N ASP A 4 -14.50 -19.86 36.14
CA ASP A 4 -15.44 -19.97 35.01
C ASP A 4 -15.39 -18.70 34.14
N THR A 5 -15.24 -17.53 34.76
CA THR A 5 -15.11 -16.24 34.06
C THR A 5 -13.81 -16.10 33.26
N GLU A 6 -12.70 -16.71 33.69
CA GLU A 6 -11.44 -16.63 32.94
C GLU A 6 -11.52 -17.40 31.61
N THR A 7 -12.17 -18.57 31.61
CA THR A 7 -12.33 -19.38 30.39
C THR A 7 -13.22 -18.73 29.33
N GLU A 8 -14.23 -17.97 29.75
CA GLU A 8 -15.16 -17.29 28.85
C GLU A 8 -14.51 -16.06 28.17
N ILE A 9 -13.64 -15.36 28.89
CA ILE A 9 -12.86 -14.22 28.38
C ILE A 9 -11.81 -14.70 27.36
N GLU A 10 -11.13 -15.81 27.64
CA GLU A 10 -10.17 -16.40 26.70
C GLU A 10 -10.85 -16.78 25.38
N GLY A 11 -11.97 -17.51 25.43
CA GLY A 11 -12.71 -17.95 24.25
C GLY A 11 -13.17 -16.80 23.33
N SER A 12 -13.60 -15.68 23.92
CA SER A 12 -14.02 -14.48 23.17
C SER A 12 -12.85 -13.82 22.42
N ASP A 13 -11.67 -13.69 23.05
CA ASP A 13 -10.51 -13.04 22.41
C ASP A 13 -9.95 -13.89 21.25
N TYR A 14 -9.90 -15.21 21.40
CA TYR A 14 -9.48 -16.12 20.33
C TYR A 14 -10.37 -16.02 19.08
N MET A 15 -11.68 -15.90 19.27
CA MET A 15 -12.63 -15.77 18.16
C MET A 15 -12.48 -14.44 17.42
N GLU A 16 -12.19 -13.34 18.12
CA GLU A 16 -11.96 -12.03 17.50
C GLU A 16 -10.64 -12.00 16.72
N GLN A 17 -9.58 -12.59 17.27
CA GLN A 17 -8.28 -12.68 16.59
C GLN A 17 -8.37 -13.44 15.27
N ASN A 18 -9.10 -14.56 15.24
CA ASN A 18 -9.27 -15.35 14.03
C ASN A 18 -9.99 -14.55 12.91
N LYS A 19 -10.99 -13.73 13.27
CA LYS A 19 -11.67 -12.83 12.31
C LYS A 19 -10.72 -11.79 11.72
N ILE A 20 -9.86 -11.19 12.55
CA ILE A 20 -8.87 -10.19 12.09
C ILE A 20 -7.90 -10.85 11.11
N GLU A 21 -7.39 -12.04 11.43
CA GLU A 21 -6.49 -12.76 10.52
C GLU A 21 -7.15 -13.13 9.20
N GLN A 22 -8.42 -13.50 9.23
CA GLN A 22 -9.19 -13.80 8.03
C GLN A 22 -9.29 -12.56 7.13
N HIS A 23 -9.53 -11.38 7.67
CA HIS A 23 -9.57 -10.14 6.89
C HIS A 23 -8.23 -9.81 6.22
N VAL A 24 -7.11 -10.04 6.91
CA VAL A 24 -5.76 -9.88 6.32
C VAL A 24 -5.55 -10.86 5.17
N LYS A 25 -5.93 -12.13 5.36
CA LYS A 25 -5.81 -13.17 4.32
C LYS A 25 -6.68 -12.85 3.11
N ILE A 26 -7.92 -12.38 3.31
CA ILE A 26 -8.82 -11.96 2.23
C ILE A 26 -8.21 -10.80 1.44
N ALA A 27 -7.67 -9.77 2.12
CA ALA A 27 -7.05 -8.64 1.44
C ALA A 27 -5.84 -9.06 0.59
N ALA A 28 -4.97 -9.93 1.13
CA ALA A 28 -3.84 -10.49 0.38
C ALA A 28 -4.29 -11.34 -0.81
N LEU A 29 -5.34 -12.15 -0.65
CA LEU A 29 -5.91 -12.97 -1.72
C LEU A 29 -6.51 -12.11 -2.84
N ILE A 30 -7.24 -11.05 -2.49
CA ILE A 30 -7.78 -10.09 -3.48
C ILE A 30 -6.64 -9.43 -4.26
N ALA A 31 -5.57 -8.99 -3.58
CA ALA A 31 -4.41 -8.42 -4.23
C ALA A 31 -3.75 -9.39 -5.24
N MET A 32 -3.66 -10.67 -4.86
CA MET A 32 -3.12 -11.72 -5.72
C MET A 32 -4.03 -11.97 -6.94
N ILE A 33 -5.35 -12.07 -6.74
CA ILE A 33 -6.32 -12.21 -7.82
C ILE A 33 -6.23 -11.02 -8.78
N MET A 34 -6.13 -9.79 -8.26
CA MET A 34 -5.98 -8.59 -9.08
C MET A 34 -4.71 -8.64 -9.91
N SER A 35 -3.57 -9.04 -9.33
CA SER A 35 -2.31 -9.18 -10.07
C SER A 35 -2.42 -10.19 -11.21
N ILE A 36 -3.06 -11.35 -10.96
CA ILE A 36 -3.26 -12.39 -11.98
C ILE A 36 -4.22 -11.87 -13.07
N LEU A 37 -5.30 -11.20 -12.68
CA LEU A 37 -6.26 -10.63 -13.62
C LEU A 37 -5.63 -9.58 -14.52
N THR A 38 -4.82 -8.66 -13.95
CA THR A 38 -4.07 -7.67 -14.73
C THR A 38 -3.14 -8.34 -15.73
N PHE A 39 -2.43 -9.39 -15.33
CA PHE A 39 -1.56 -10.14 -16.22
C PHE A 39 -2.33 -10.79 -17.38
N ILE A 40 -3.47 -11.44 -17.10
CA ILE A 40 -4.33 -12.05 -18.13
C ILE A 40 -4.84 -10.99 -19.10
N LEU A 41 -5.31 -9.84 -18.60
CA LEU A 41 -5.80 -8.75 -19.44
C LEU A 41 -4.71 -8.19 -20.36
N VAL A 42 -3.47 -8.05 -19.88
CA VAL A 42 -2.35 -7.61 -20.72
C VAL A 42 -2.03 -8.65 -21.78
N MET A 43 -2.04 -9.95 -21.45
CA MET A 43 -1.80 -11.01 -22.43
C MET A 43 -2.89 -11.05 -23.51
N ILE A 44 -4.15 -10.90 -23.14
CA ILE A 44 -5.26 -10.79 -24.11
C ILE A 44 -5.06 -9.55 -24.98
N SER A 45 -4.74 -8.40 -24.37
CA SER A 45 -4.55 -7.15 -25.13
C SER A 45 -3.43 -7.26 -26.17
N GLN A 46 -2.35 -7.98 -25.85
CA GLN A 46 -1.25 -8.26 -26.78
C GLN A 46 -1.68 -9.13 -27.97
N ILE A 47 -2.51 -10.15 -27.75
CA ILE A 47 -3.02 -11.02 -28.83
C ILE A 47 -3.84 -10.22 -29.85
N TRP A 48 -4.57 -9.21 -29.37
CA TRP A 48 -5.45 -8.38 -30.19
C TRP A 48 -4.75 -7.13 -30.74
N GLY A 49 -3.49 -6.88 -30.35
CA GLY A 49 -2.70 -5.73 -30.81
C GLY A 49 -3.17 -4.38 -30.24
N PHE A 50 -3.88 -4.36 -29.11
CA PHE A 50 -4.35 -3.11 -28.50
C PHE A 50 -3.30 -2.42 -27.61
N LEU A 51 -2.38 -3.18 -27.00
CA LEU A 51 -1.32 -2.67 -26.15
C LEU A 51 0.01 -3.30 -26.55
N GLU A 52 1.08 -2.49 -26.62
CA GLU A 52 2.43 -3.01 -26.74
C GLU A 52 2.89 -3.61 -25.42
N LEU A 53 3.35 -4.86 -25.45
CA LEU A 53 3.82 -5.57 -24.26
C LEU A 53 5.13 -4.96 -23.76
N SER A 54 5.01 -4.11 -22.74
CA SER A 54 6.16 -3.49 -22.09
C SER A 54 6.69 -4.34 -20.94
N TRP A 55 8.01 -4.38 -20.77
CA TRP A 55 8.65 -5.04 -19.64
C TRP A 55 8.15 -4.51 -18.27
N TRP A 56 7.66 -3.26 -18.24
CA TRP A 56 7.08 -2.63 -17.05
C TRP A 56 5.91 -3.38 -16.45
N VAL A 57 5.09 -4.05 -17.27
CA VAL A 57 3.94 -4.82 -16.77
C VAL A 57 4.40 -5.95 -15.86
N PHE A 58 5.52 -6.61 -16.18
CA PHE A 58 6.05 -7.67 -15.32
C PHE A 58 6.55 -7.09 -13.99
N VAL A 59 7.21 -5.93 -14.02
CA VAL A 59 7.68 -5.25 -12.82
C VAL A 59 6.49 -4.92 -11.90
N ASP A 60 5.41 -4.36 -12.44
CA ASP A 60 4.19 -4.07 -11.67
C ASP A 60 3.52 -5.33 -11.12
N MET A 61 3.51 -6.42 -11.91
CA MET A 61 2.99 -7.71 -11.45
C MET A 61 3.79 -8.24 -10.25
N PHE A 62 5.13 -8.27 -10.35
CA PHE A 62 5.98 -8.74 -9.25
C PHE A 62 5.89 -7.82 -8.02
N LEU A 63 5.74 -6.51 -8.23
CA LEU A 63 5.54 -5.53 -7.18
C LEU A 63 4.22 -5.79 -6.44
N LEU A 64 3.09 -5.96 -7.14
CA LEU A 64 1.80 -6.30 -6.54
C LEU A 64 1.86 -7.63 -5.79
N LEU A 65 2.49 -8.65 -6.36
CA LEU A 65 2.64 -9.96 -5.71
C LEU A 65 3.47 -9.86 -4.42
N GLY A 66 4.58 -9.12 -4.47
CA GLY A 66 5.44 -8.85 -3.31
C GLY A 66 4.68 -8.11 -2.20
N LEU A 67 3.83 -7.15 -2.59
CA LEU A 67 2.99 -6.43 -1.64
C LEU A 67 1.90 -7.30 -1.03
N ALA A 68 1.25 -8.14 -1.84
CA ALA A 68 0.28 -9.11 -1.36
C ALA A 68 0.92 -10.08 -0.32
N TYR A 69 2.15 -10.53 -0.60
CA TYR A 69 2.92 -11.35 0.33
C TYR A 69 3.28 -10.61 1.63
N GLY A 70 3.63 -9.33 1.55
CA GLY A 70 3.91 -8.54 2.76
C GLY A 70 2.66 -8.28 3.62
N ILE A 71 1.48 -8.15 3.00
CA ILE A 71 0.19 -8.12 3.73
C ILE A 71 -0.07 -9.46 4.41
N TYR A 72 0.21 -10.58 3.74
CA TYR A 72 0.12 -11.91 4.35
C TYR A 72 1.03 -12.05 5.59
N LYS A 73 2.22 -11.44 5.55
CA LYS A 73 3.11 -11.28 6.73
C LYS A 73 2.67 -10.19 7.73
N LYS A 74 1.45 -9.66 7.59
CA LYS A 74 0.83 -8.68 8.49
C LYS A 74 1.60 -7.35 8.56
N SER A 75 2.32 -6.98 7.50
CA SER A 75 3.06 -5.71 7.43
C SER A 75 2.13 -4.54 7.12
N ARG A 76 2.05 -3.57 8.05
CA ARG A 76 1.22 -2.35 7.92
C ARG A 76 1.59 -1.50 6.71
N ILE A 77 2.89 -1.27 6.50
CA ILE A 77 3.42 -0.45 5.39
C ILE A 77 3.04 -1.06 4.05
N CYS A 78 3.07 -2.40 3.99
CA CYS A 78 2.74 -3.14 2.78
C CYS A 78 1.27 -2.99 2.38
N ALA A 79 0.37 -3.00 3.38
CA ALA A 79 -1.05 -2.76 3.16
C ALA A 79 -1.30 -1.33 2.65
N LEU A 80 -0.60 -0.34 3.23
CA LEU A 80 -0.68 1.06 2.78
C LEU A 80 -0.14 1.23 1.35
N LEU A 81 1.04 0.69 1.05
CA LEU A 81 1.65 0.78 -0.28
C LEU A 81 0.78 0.11 -1.36
N LEU A 82 0.20 -1.06 -1.07
CA LEU A 82 -0.69 -1.72 -2.02
C LEU A 82 -1.93 -0.88 -2.31
N PHE A 83 -2.54 -0.31 -1.27
CA PHE A 83 -3.65 0.61 -1.42
C PHE A 83 -3.24 1.86 -2.23
N SER A 84 -2.02 2.35 -2.03
CA SER A 84 -1.47 3.47 -2.80
C SER A 84 -1.37 3.20 -4.27
N LEU A 85 -0.77 2.07 -4.61
CA LEU A 85 -0.60 1.65 -6.00
C LEU A 85 -1.94 1.43 -6.67
N PHE A 86 -2.89 0.81 -5.97
CA PHE A 86 -4.23 0.61 -6.51
C PHE A 86 -4.92 1.93 -6.85
N LEU A 87 -4.87 2.92 -5.95
CA LEU A 87 -5.43 4.25 -6.17
C LEU A 87 -4.79 4.96 -7.37
N LEU A 88 -3.45 4.97 -7.44
CA LEU A 88 -2.71 5.57 -8.55
C LEU A 88 -3.10 4.91 -9.88
N ASN A 89 -3.15 3.57 -9.90
CA ASN A 89 -3.50 2.83 -11.11
C ASN A 89 -4.93 3.16 -11.57
N GLN A 90 -5.86 3.35 -10.63
CA GLN A 90 -7.23 3.74 -10.94
C GLN A 90 -7.34 5.15 -11.52
N VAL A 91 -6.55 6.10 -11.01
CA VAL A 91 -6.46 7.47 -11.56
C VAL A 91 -5.86 7.44 -12.97
N VAL A 92 -4.79 6.68 -13.19
CA VAL A 92 -4.16 6.51 -14.51
C VAL A 92 -5.12 5.90 -15.52
N LEU A 93 -5.86 4.85 -15.13
CA LEU A 93 -6.90 4.24 -15.97
C LEU A 93 -8.00 5.23 -16.33
N TYR A 94 -8.45 6.02 -15.36
CA TYR A 94 -9.49 7.03 -15.59
C TYR A 94 -9.04 8.10 -16.58
N ILE A 95 -7.82 8.64 -16.43
CA ILE A 95 -7.29 9.69 -17.32
C ILE A 95 -7.08 9.17 -18.74
N ASN A 96 -6.49 7.98 -18.90
CA ASN A 96 -6.08 7.51 -20.23
C ASN A 96 -7.23 6.89 -21.03
N TRP A 97 -8.13 6.16 -20.37
CA TRP A 97 -9.14 5.35 -21.07
C TRP A 97 -10.56 5.90 -20.90
N ASN A 98 -10.77 6.82 -19.96
CA ASN A 98 -12.08 7.40 -19.64
C ASN A 98 -13.16 6.32 -19.35
N VAL A 99 -12.73 5.13 -18.90
CA VAL A 99 -13.63 3.98 -18.69
C VAL A 99 -14.30 4.09 -17.33
N LEU A 100 -15.50 4.69 -17.33
CA LEU A 100 -16.39 4.78 -16.16
C LEU A 100 -16.77 3.39 -15.59
N VAL A 101 -16.75 2.34 -16.41
CA VAL A 101 -17.06 0.95 -15.99
C VAL A 101 -16.11 0.44 -14.90
N THR A 102 -14.90 1.01 -14.80
CA THR A 102 -13.93 0.60 -13.77
C THR A 102 -14.27 1.11 -12.37
N ILE A 103 -15.14 2.13 -12.24
CA ILE A 103 -15.42 2.80 -10.96
C ILE A 103 -16.11 1.87 -9.95
N PRO A 104 -17.22 1.16 -10.27
CA PRO A 104 -17.91 0.33 -9.29
C PRO A 104 -17.02 -0.81 -8.79
N LEU A 105 -16.31 -1.48 -9.70
CA LEU A 105 -15.36 -2.54 -9.34
C LEU A 105 -14.21 -1.98 -8.50
N GLY A 106 -13.71 -0.80 -8.87
CA GLY A 106 -12.67 -0.09 -8.17
C GLY A 106 -13.04 0.19 -6.71
N CYS A 107 -14.26 0.66 -6.47
CA CYS A 107 -14.80 0.89 -5.13
C CYS A 107 -14.86 -0.39 -4.27
N VAL A 108 -15.28 -1.52 -4.86
CA VAL A 108 -15.32 -2.80 -4.14
C VAL A 108 -13.92 -3.24 -3.73
N VAL A 109 -12.95 -3.20 -4.64
CA VAL A 109 -11.55 -3.58 -4.35
C VAL A 109 -10.95 -2.63 -3.30
N MET A 110 -11.16 -1.32 -3.45
CA MET A 110 -10.71 -0.31 -2.50
C MET A 110 -11.22 -0.58 -1.08
N TYR A 111 -12.51 -0.93 -0.94
CA TYR A 111 -13.10 -1.26 0.34
C TYR A 111 -12.41 -2.45 1.04
N TYR A 112 -12.13 -3.52 0.29
CA TYR A 112 -11.45 -4.69 0.85
C TYR A 112 -9.98 -4.41 1.20
N LEU A 113 -9.27 -3.62 0.38
CA LEU A 113 -7.90 -3.20 0.69
C LEU A 113 -7.87 -2.32 1.95
N PHE A 114 -8.84 -1.41 2.10
CA PHE A 114 -8.97 -0.58 3.30
C PHE A 114 -9.26 -1.42 4.56
N LYS A 115 -10.14 -2.42 4.45
CA LYS A 115 -10.34 -3.40 5.54
C LYS A 115 -9.06 -4.16 5.88
N GLY A 116 -8.25 -4.52 4.88
CA GLY A 116 -6.94 -5.13 5.08
C GLY A 116 -6.00 -4.24 5.90
N ILE A 117 -5.95 -2.94 5.58
CA ILE A 117 -5.17 -1.95 6.34
C ILE A 117 -5.62 -1.95 7.81
N LEU A 118 -6.93 -1.75 8.06
CA LEU A 118 -7.47 -1.74 9.42
C LEU A 118 -7.13 -3.02 10.19
N ALA A 119 -7.30 -4.19 9.57
CA ALA A 119 -7.00 -5.48 10.18
C ALA A 119 -5.52 -5.60 10.60
N THR A 120 -4.58 -5.11 9.79
CA THR A 120 -3.16 -5.11 10.17
C THR A 120 -2.84 -4.20 11.36
N PHE A 121 -3.53 -3.06 11.49
CA PHE A 121 -3.40 -2.19 12.66
C PHE A 121 -4.00 -2.83 13.92
N PHE A 122 -5.19 -3.42 13.83
CA PHE A 122 -5.83 -4.12 14.96
C PHE A 122 -5.00 -5.30 15.46
N TYR A 123 -4.39 -6.07 14.54
CA TYR A 123 -3.52 -7.18 14.90
C TYR A 123 -2.35 -6.73 15.78
N HIS A 124 -1.66 -5.64 15.40
CA HIS A 124 -0.49 -5.16 16.14
C HIS A 124 -0.84 -4.57 17.51
N LYS A 125 -2.01 -3.92 17.61
CA LYS A 125 -2.53 -3.39 18.88
C LYS A 125 -2.75 -4.51 19.91
N LYS A 126 -3.28 -5.68 19.49
CA LYS A 126 -3.54 -6.81 20.40
C LYS A 126 -2.28 -7.57 20.80
N THR A 127 -1.36 -7.84 19.87
CA THR A 127 -0.11 -8.56 20.17
C THR A 127 0.76 -7.83 21.22
N THR A 128 0.71 -6.49 21.23
CA THR A 128 1.43 -5.67 22.21
C THR A 128 0.87 -5.86 23.63
N THR A 129 -0.44 -6.05 23.76
CA THR A 129 -1.13 -6.20 25.05
C THR A 129 -0.85 -7.56 25.70
N ILE A 130 -0.84 -8.65 24.92
CA ILE A 130 -0.62 -10.02 25.41
C ILE A 130 0.84 -10.22 25.85
N THR A 131 1.79 -9.51 25.26
CA THR A 131 3.21 -9.59 25.66
C THR A 131 3.48 -8.83 26.98
N ALA A 132 2.59 -7.90 27.36
CA ALA A 132 2.76 -7.04 28.54
C ALA A 132 2.38 -7.69 29.87
N THR A 133 1.68 -8.83 29.88
CA THR A 133 1.31 -9.57 31.10
C THR A 133 2.49 -10.30 31.76
N GLY A 134 3.69 -10.32 31.14
CA GLY A 134 4.92 -10.84 31.76
C GLY A 134 5.94 -9.76 32.19
N LYS A 135 5.85 -8.55 31.67
CA LYS A 135 6.67 -7.39 32.08
C LYS A 135 6.07 -6.14 31.46
N GLN A 136 5.48 -5.30 32.31
CA GLN A 136 4.81 -4.05 31.93
C GLN A 136 5.86 -3.02 31.49
N PHE A 137 6.38 -3.14 30.27
CA PHE A 137 7.19 -2.09 29.66
C PHE A 137 6.25 -0.93 29.33
N ASN A 138 6.53 0.25 29.90
CA ASN A 138 5.76 1.48 29.72
C ASN A 138 5.61 1.83 28.24
N ASP A 139 4.49 1.43 27.65
CA ASP A 139 4.20 1.35 26.23
C ASP A 139 3.54 2.62 25.66
N LYS A 140 3.36 3.64 26.51
CA LYS A 140 2.75 4.93 26.16
C LYS A 140 3.42 5.61 24.96
N TRP A 141 4.72 5.42 24.78
CA TRP A 141 5.47 6.07 23.71
C TRP A 141 5.20 5.44 22.33
N TYR A 142 5.04 4.11 22.25
CA TYR A 142 4.81 3.41 20.98
C TYR A 142 3.39 3.68 20.44
N LYS A 143 2.37 3.75 21.32
CA LYS A 143 1.00 4.12 20.93
C LYS A 143 0.92 5.51 20.30
N ARG A 144 1.69 6.47 20.81
CA ARG A 144 1.76 7.84 20.25
C ARG A 144 2.43 7.86 18.89
N PHE A 145 3.49 7.08 18.70
CA PHE A 145 4.19 6.98 17.42
C PHE A 145 3.37 6.30 16.32
N ASP A 146 2.62 5.25 16.65
CA ASP A 146 1.79 4.56 15.67
C ASP A 146 0.65 5.47 15.16
N LEU A 147 0.01 6.19 16.09
CA LEU A 147 -1.03 7.17 15.77
C LEU A 147 -0.47 8.34 14.95
N LEU A 148 0.74 8.82 15.28
CA LEU A 148 1.41 9.88 14.53
C LEU A 148 1.76 9.40 13.12
N SER A 149 2.26 8.17 12.96
CA SER A 149 2.58 7.61 11.64
C SER A 149 1.33 7.47 10.77
N LEU A 150 0.20 7.08 11.37
CA LEU A 150 -1.09 6.98 10.68
C LEU A 150 -1.61 8.37 10.31
N TRP A 151 -1.52 9.36 11.20
CA TRP A 151 -1.89 10.75 10.90
C TRP A 151 -1.02 11.36 9.81
N LEU A 152 0.30 11.10 9.82
CA LEU A 152 1.20 11.53 8.76
C LEU A 152 0.86 10.85 7.44
N ALA A 153 0.57 9.54 7.44
CA ALA A 153 0.13 8.84 6.24
C ALA A 153 -1.17 9.44 5.68
N ILE A 154 -2.18 9.67 6.52
CA ILE A 154 -3.45 10.29 6.12
C ILE A 154 -3.21 11.71 5.60
N SER A 155 -2.38 12.50 6.28
CA SER A 155 -2.08 13.87 5.88
C SER A 155 -1.36 13.93 4.53
N VAL A 156 -0.34 13.08 4.34
CA VAL A 156 0.37 12.94 3.06
C VAL A 156 -0.62 12.58 1.96
N TRP A 157 -1.46 11.57 2.20
CA TRP A 157 -2.48 11.12 1.26
C TRP A 157 -3.52 12.18 0.89
N PHE A 158 -4.02 12.90 1.89
CA PHE A 158 -4.95 14.00 1.68
C PHE A 158 -4.34 15.07 0.79
N PHE A 159 -3.09 15.47 1.08
CA PHE A 159 -2.36 16.45 0.27
C PHE A 159 -2.14 15.96 -1.17
N LEU A 160 -1.87 14.67 -1.31
CA LEU A 160 -1.68 13.98 -2.58
C LEU A 160 -2.94 14.02 -3.44
N ILE A 161 -4.09 13.66 -2.86
CA ILE A 161 -5.40 13.71 -3.54
C ILE A 161 -5.74 15.16 -3.92
N MET A 162 -5.48 16.11 -3.03
CA MET A 162 -5.71 17.54 -3.29
C MET A 162 -4.87 18.04 -4.48
N LEU A 163 -3.60 17.64 -4.57
CA LEU A 163 -2.73 17.93 -5.70
C LEU A 163 -3.18 17.27 -7.01
N ILE A 164 -3.69 16.03 -6.97
CA ILE A 164 -4.28 15.37 -8.14
C ILE A 164 -5.48 16.18 -8.65
N ILE A 165 -6.37 16.59 -7.73
CA ILE A 165 -7.56 17.38 -8.08
C ILE A 165 -7.13 18.72 -8.70
N ILE A 166 -6.15 19.42 -8.12
CA ILE A 166 -5.60 20.66 -8.69
C ILE A 166 -5.03 20.40 -10.09
N SER A 167 -4.25 19.34 -10.26
CA SER A 167 -3.64 19.01 -11.57
C SER A 167 -4.72 18.74 -12.62
N LEU A 168 -5.75 17.97 -12.27
CA LEU A 168 -6.89 17.71 -13.15
C LEU A 168 -7.67 19.00 -13.49
N LEU A 169 -7.86 19.89 -12.50
CA LEU A 169 -8.50 21.19 -12.70
C LEU A 169 -7.70 22.07 -13.67
N ILE A 170 -6.37 22.08 -13.54
CA ILE A 170 -5.47 22.84 -14.43
C ILE A 170 -5.57 22.31 -15.86
N ILE A 171 -5.55 20.99 -16.05
CA ILE A 171 -5.67 20.36 -17.37
C ILE A 171 -7.02 20.72 -18.02
N HIS A 172 -8.12 20.65 -17.26
CA HIS A 172 -9.44 20.90 -17.81
C HIS A 172 -9.71 22.39 -18.12
N THR A 173 -9.05 23.32 -17.40
CA THR A 173 -9.33 24.75 -17.58
C THR A 173 -8.64 25.37 -18.79
N SER A 174 -7.82 24.61 -19.54
CA SER A 174 -7.10 25.07 -20.76
C SER A 174 -6.19 26.29 -20.53
N ILE A 175 -5.97 26.68 -19.28
CA ILE A 175 -5.18 27.87 -18.90
C ILE A 175 -3.69 27.64 -19.18
N VAL A 176 -3.28 26.37 -19.25
CA VAL A 176 -1.89 25.97 -19.32
C VAL A 176 -1.63 25.23 -20.65
N PRO A 177 -0.60 25.63 -21.42
CA PRO A 177 -0.25 24.94 -22.66
C PRO A 177 0.04 23.46 -22.40
N GLU A 178 -0.37 22.56 -23.31
CA GLU A 178 -0.32 21.09 -23.12
C GLU A 178 1.04 20.56 -22.64
N MET A 179 2.13 21.19 -23.10
CA MET A 179 3.50 20.85 -22.73
C MET A 179 3.80 21.05 -21.23
N MET A 180 3.19 22.05 -20.59
CA MET A 180 3.36 22.33 -19.15
C MET A 180 2.57 21.35 -18.29
N GLY A 181 1.42 20.84 -18.76
CA GLY A 181 0.62 19.85 -18.03
C GLY A 181 1.39 18.55 -17.75
N GLY A 182 2.16 18.07 -18.74
CA GLY A 182 3.03 16.91 -18.58
C GLY A 182 4.14 17.12 -17.55
N ILE A 183 4.76 18.31 -17.52
CA ILE A 183 5.82 18.64 -16.56
C ILE A 183 5.26 18.66 -15.12
N PHE A 184 4.09 19.26 -14.91
CA PHE A 184 3.45 19.27 -13.59
C PHE A 184 3.09 17.85 -13.12
N LEU A 185 2.55 17.01 -14.01
CA LEU A 185 2.23 15.63 -13.69
C LEU A 185 3.49 14.82 -13.37
N PHE A 186 4.60 15.06 -14.06
CA PHE A 186 5.89 14.43 -13.78
C PHE A 186 6.47 14.85 -12.43
N ILE A 187 6.51 16.16 -12.14
CA ILE A 187 6.95 16.69 -10.83
C ILE A 187 6.07 16.14 -9.71
N PHE A 188 4.77 16.07 -9.95
CA PHE A 188 3.81 15.48 -9.02
C PHE A 188 4.14 14.01 -8.76
N LEU A 189 4.29 13.19 -9.81
CA LEU A 189 4.63 11.78 -9.67
C LEU A 189 5.93 11.62 -8.87
N ALA A 190 6.95 12.42 -9.18
CA ALA A 190 8.24 12.44 -8.47
C ALA A 190 8.08 12.75 -6.97
N LEU A 191 7.26 13.74 -6.61
CA LEU A 191 6.94 14.08 -5.21
C LEU A 191 6.20 12.95 -4.49
N VAL A 192 5.24 12.31 -5.14
CA VAL A 192 4.49 11.16 -4.61
C VAL A 192 5.43 10.02 -4.28
N LEU A 193 6.33 9.71 -5.21
CA LEU A 193 7.30 8.64 -5.04
C LEU A 193 8.36 8.97 -4.00
N PHE A 194 8.84 10.21 -3.95
CA PHE A 194 9.73 10.67 -2.89
C PHE A 194 9.06 10.60 -1.50
N GLY A 195 7.79 11.00 -1.39
CA GLY A 195 7.02 10.87 -0.16
C GLY A 195 6.87 9.41 0.29
N ASN A 196 6.52 8.52 -0.63
CA ASN A 196 6.44 7.08 -0.37
C ASN A 196 7.81 6.48 0.00
N LEU A 197 8.89 6.96 -0.62
CA LEU A 197 10.27 6.58 -0.31
C LEU A 197 10.65 6.93 1.13
N LEU A 198 10.38 8.18 1.53
CA LEU A 198 10.63 8.66 2.87
C LEU A 198 9.77 7.94 3.90
N PHE A 199 8.51 7.66 3.57
CA PHE A 199 7.61 6.91 4.45
C PHE A 199 8.03 5.44 4.60
N SER A 200 8.51 4.83 3.51
CA SER A 200 9.09 3.49 3.51
C SER A 200 10.38 3.43 4.34
N LEU A 201 11.30 4.38 4.15
CA LEU A 201 12.54 4.51 4.93
C LEU A 201 12.25 4.76 6.41
N GLY A 202 11.30 5.63 6.73
CA GLY A 202 10.85 5.89 8.08
C GLY A 202 10.20 4.67 8.72
N GLY A 203 9.38 3.94 7.96
CA GLY A 203 8.76 2.69 8.39
C GLY A 203 9.76 1.55 8.62
N ILE A 204 10.80 1.46 7.79
CA ILE A 204 11.92 0.52 7.97
C ILE A 204 12.74 0.91 9.20
N GLY A 205 13.09 2.20 9.36
CA GLY A 205 13.82 2.70 10.53
C GLY A 205 13.07 2.44 11.84
N LEU A 206 11.77 2.76 11.87
CA LEU A 206 10.91 2.52 13.02
C LEU A 206 10.68 1.01 13.26
N GLY A 207 10.48 0.23 12.20
CA GLY A 207 10.34 -1.23 12.27
C GLY A 207 11.60 -1.92 12.84
N ILE A 208 12.79 -1.45 12.45
CA ILE A 208 14.07 -1.92 12.98
C ILE A 208 14.17 -1.64 14.49
N THR A 209 13.68 -0.48 14.95
CA THR A 209 13.69 -0.14 16.39
C THR A 209 12.63 -0.87 17.21
N SER A 210 11.49 -1.26 16.60
CA SER A 210 10.35 -1.86 17.30
C SER A 210 10.38 -3.40 17.38
N LEU A 211 11.13 -4.09 16.50
CA LEU A 211 11.02 -5.55 16.33
C LEU A 211 12.31 -6.32 16.59
N VAL A 212 13.16 -5.87 17.50
CA VAL A 212 14.37 -6.59 17.88
C VAL A 212 14.07 -7.89 18.65
N LYS A 213 13.77 -8.95 17.90
CA LYS A 213 14.52 -10.22 17.94
C LYS A 213 15.29 -10.36 16.61
N TYR A 214 16.55 -10.74 16.71
CA TYR A 214 17.62 -10.48 15.72
C TYR A 214 17.47 -11.19 14.35
N LYS A 215 16.62 -12.22 14.24
CA LYS A 215 16.69 -13.21 13.15
C LYS A 215 16.13 -12.76 11.80
N ASP A 216 15.13 -11.86 11.79
CA ASP A 216 14.44 -11.48 10.53
C ASP A 216 14.83 -10.10 9.98
N ARG A 217 15.78 -9.39 10.62
CA ARG A 217 16.17 -8.01 10.25
C ARG A 217 16.72 -7.90 8.83
N LYS A 218 17.49 -8.89 8.39
CA LYS A 218 18.17 -8.85 7.09
C LYS A 218 17.17 -8.89 5.94
N LEU A 219 16.08 -9.64 6.09
CA LEU A 219 15.12 -9.87 5.01
C LEU A 219 14.28 -8.61 4.73
N PHE A 220 13.89 -7.86 5.77
CA PHE A 220 13.16 -6.59 5.60
C PHE A 220 14.04 -5.46 5.05
N ALA A 221 15.30 -5.35 5.48
CA ALA A 221 16.22 -4.35 4.93
C ALA A 221 16.50 -4.61 3.44
N ILE A 222 16.72 -5.88 3.08
CA ILE A 222 16.90 -6.28 1.67
C ILE A 222 15.62 -6.00 0.88
N LEU A 223 14.43 -6.35 1.39
CA LEU A 223 13.17 -6.10 0.68
C LEU A 223 12.94 -4.60 0.42
N GLY A 224 13.23 -3.75 1.41
CA GLY A 224 13.10 -2.30 1.28
C GLY A 224 14.07 -1.70 0.26
N ILE A 225 15.32 -2.15 0.25
CA ILE A 225 16.33 -1.73 -0.75
C ILE A 225 15.92 -2.21 -2.15
N VAL A 226 15.47 -3.46 -2.28
CA VAL A 226 14.98 -4.01 -3.55
C VAL A 226 13.77 -3.22 -4.05
N PHE A 227 12.81 -2.89 -3.17
CA PHE A 227 11.66 -2.06 -3.52
C PHE A 227 12.06 -0.66 -3.99
N ASN A 228 13.04 -0.05 -3.31
CA ASN A 228 13.54 1.27 -3.64
C ASN A 228 14.21 1.30 -5.03
N ILE A 229 15.04 0.29 -5.32
CA ILE A 229 15.68 0.11 -6.63
C ILE A 229 14.63 -0.16 -7.72
N LEU A 230 13.62 -0.98 -7.42
CA LEU A 230 12.55 -1.31 -8.36
C LEU A 230 11.74 -0.06 -8.74
N PHE A 231 11.47 0.81 -7.79
CA PHE A 231 10.76 2.09 -8.00
C PHE A 231 11.62 3.20 -8.64
N LEU A 232 12.95 3.11 -8.59
CA LEU A 232 13.85 4.00 -9.32
C LEU A 232 13.91 3.71 -10.82
N GLY A 233 13.63 2.47 -11.22
CA GLY A 233 13.65 2.02 -12.62
C GLY A 233 12.78 2.86 -13.56
N PRO A 234 11.47 3.05 -13.26
CA PRO A 234 10.57 3.83 -14.12
C PRO A 234 11.10 5.23 -14.39
N TYR A 235 11.67 5.91 -13.38
CA TYR A 235 12.17 7.28 -13.50
C TYR A 235 13.35 7.45 -14.44
N ILE A 236 14.34 6.55 -14.36
CA ILE A 236 15.52 6.61 -15.23
C ILE A 236 15.11 6.47 -16.70
N PHE A 237 14.03 5.73 -16.96
CA PHE A 237 13.51 5.50 -18.31
C PHE A 237 12.54 6.59 -18.79
N SER A 238 11.72 7.17 -17.90
CA SER A 238 10.86 8.32 -18.26
C SER A 238 11.68 9.52 -18.74
N ILE A 239 12.89 9.72 -18.20
CA ILE A 239 13.82 10.78 -18.63
C ILE A 239 14.20 10.63 -20.12
N ARG A 240 14.26 9.40 -20.66
CA ARG A 240 14.58 9.16 -22.08
C ARG A 240 13.44 9.48 -23.05
N PHE A 241 12.19 9.54 -22.58
CA PHE A 241 11.04 9.88 -23.43
C PHE A 241 10.80 11.39 -23.55
N PHE A 242 11.50 12.21 -22.77
CA PHE A 242 11.38 13.67 -22.73
C PHE A 242 12.59 14.42 -23.32
N VAL A 243 13.59 13.70 -23.83
CA VAL A 243 14.73 14.24 -24.60
C VAL A 243 14.56 13.82 -26.06
#